data_AF-A0A317HMI8-F1
#
_entry.id   AF-A0A317HMI8-F1
#
_cell.length_a   1.000
_cell.length_b   1.000
_cell.length_c   1.000
_cell.angle_alpha   90.00
_cell.angle_beta   90.00
_cell.angle_gamma   90.00
#
_symmetry.space_group_name_H-M   'P 1'
#
loop_
_entity.id
_entity.type
_entity.pdbx_description
1 polymer ?
#
loop_
_entity_poly.entity_id
_entity_poly.type
_entity_poly.pdbx_seq_one_letter_code
_entity_poly.pdbx_strand_id
1 'polypeptide(L)'
;MTAMATFEEASQALVDAAARCDRLAAWDAAGRLVSVISNPAHTASPESIFRVVWRGAATNRWFDIAELIAGTAGARTDAVPATRRLHAQMLMERGFTEEALSRLKNVLQNPALPPFDRSQALGHIGRIYKDRFITAANSGDDIAARAFLRESLDAYLTGYRADTSWVWLGINAVALLSRPESSAINADSAETARRITREILEEVPRQPADTYADATLAESYIALGDFQSALAHIKQYVSTPSVNGFALNNFQRQLSQVWRLNARPSPAPEMLGLVSAALLEKRDGVLHLSSSDVQRDKGLQFEAVFGADRFDSLENYRRGLERCSCVARIGRSVETGVGTGFVLPGRVLNNSFDQRFVLITNAHVISEEKKERDAGALHPKEAVVTFAAMDGVSPDKEFEIRNVLCSSPPDELDMLVAELSEPVAPKVPYSLAAILPIANSEAHVRIIGHPSGRGLSLSVNQLLDHQSPKLHYRTATEGGSSGSPVFNHEWKLIALHHAGGDAVPRLNAQPGTYQANEGIWIRSILEAIDRMREGT
;
A
#
# COMPACT_ATOMS: atom_id res chain seq x y z
N MET A 1 28.39 -21.57 26.91
CA MET A 1 28.72 -20.88 25.64
C MET A 1 27.93 -21.56 24.54
N THR A 2 26.81 -20.98 24.12
CA THR A 2 26.11 -21.38 22.89
C THR A 2 27.08 -21.17 21.73
N ALA A 3 27.27 -22.19 20.89
CA ALA A 3 28.09 -22.06 19.68
C ALA A 3 27.59 -20.84 18.87
N MET A 4 28.50 -19.95 18.46
CA MET A 4 28.13 -18.84 17.58
C MET A 4 27.60 -19.45 16.28
N ALA A 5 26.34 -19.16 15.96
CA ALA A 5 25.72 -19.59 14.70
C ALA A 5 26.56 -19.10 13.52
N THR A 6 26.70 -19.94 12.50
CA THR A 6 27.35 -19.54 11.25
C THR A 6 26.50 -18.53 10.49
N PHE A 7 27.11 -17.78 9.56
CA PHE A 7 26.38 -16.86 8.68
C PHE A 7 25.30 -17.59 7.88
N GLU A 8 25.58 -18.81 7.44
CA GLU A 8 24.66 -19.63 6.63
C GLU A 8 23.45 -20.08 7.45
N GLU A 9 23.66 -20.56 8.67
CA GLU A 9 22.58 -20.93 9.58
C GLU A 9 21.68 -19.73 9.91
N ALA A 10 22.28 -18.58 10.24
CA ALA A 10 21.51 -17.38 10.56
C ALA A 10 20.78 -16.81 9.32
N SER A 11 21.40 -16.90 8.14
CA SER A 11 20.78 -16.51 6.87
C SER A 11 19.59 -17.40 6.52
N GLN A 12 19.75 -18.72 6.65
CA GLN A 12 18.66 -19.66 6.37
C GLN A 12 17.52 -19.49 7.38
N ALA A 13 17.82 -19.29 8.66
CA ALA A 13 16.82 -18.99 9.68
C ALA A 13 16.00 -17.73 9.35
N LEU A 14 16.65 -16.68 8.82
CA LEU A 14 15.96 -15.47 8.40
C LEU A 14 15.08 -15.71 7.17
N VAL A 15 15.57 -16.46 6.18
CA VAL A 15 14.78 -16.82 4.98
C VAL A 15 13.58 -17.71 5.34
N ASP A 16 13.75 -18.65 6.25
CA ASP A 16 12.67 -19.53 6.72
C ASP A 16 11.63 -18.75 7.53
N ALA A 17 12.08 -17.81 8.37
CA ALA A 17 11.20 -16.90 9.08
C ALA A 17 10.43 -16.01 8.09
N ALA A 18 11.08 -15.49 7.06
CA ALA A 18 10.47 -14.73 5.98
C ALA A 18 9.41 -15.54 5.22
N ALA A 19 9.68 -16.82 4.92
CA ALA A 19 8.73 -17.71 4.24
C ALA A 19 7.48 -18.01 5.09
N ARG A 20 7.65 -18.10 6.41
CA ARG A 20 6.54 -18.26 7.38
C ARG A 20 5.90 -16.94 7.81
N CYS A 21 6.43 -15.80 7.33
CA CYS A 21 6.07 -14.46 7.78
C CYS A 21 6.16 -14.29 9.32
N ASP A 22 7.14 -14.95 9.95
CA ASP A 22 7.41 -14.89 11.37
C ASP A 22 8.43 -13.79 11.67
N ARG A 23 7.94 -12.57 11.90
CA ARG A 23 8.79 -11.39 12.14
C ARG A 23 9.61 -11.50 13.43
N LEU A 24 9.12 -12.20 14.45
CA LEU A 24 9.85 -12.38 15.70
C LEU A 24 11.06 -13.30 15.50
N ALA A 25 10.86 -14.45 14.84
CA ALA A 25 11.96 -15.33 14.45
C ALA A 25 12.94 -14.62 13.50
N ALA A 26 12.43 -13.74 12.63
CA ALA A 26 13.27 -12.93 11.75
C ALA A 26 14.17 -11.96 12.54
N TRP A 27 13.66 -11.30 13.58
CA TRP A 27 14.46 -10.45 14.46
C TRP A 27 15.57 -11.22 15.19
N ASP A 28 15.25 -12.40 15.72
CA ASP A 28 16.22 -13.28 16.37
C ASP A 28 17.32 -13.74 15.38
N ALA A 29 16.94 -14.13 14.17
CA ALA A 29 17.89 -14.46 13.10
C ALA A 29 18.75 -13.24 12.66
N ALA A 30 18.15 -12.06 12.58
CA ALA A 30 18.86 -10.82 12.25
C ALA A 30 19.87 -10.44 13.33
N GLY A 31 19.54 -10.59 14.62
CA GLY A 31 20.47 -10.36 15.72
C GLY A 31 21.70 -11.26 15.64
N ARG A 32 21.51 -12.54 15.29
CA ARG A 32 22.62 -13.47 15.00
C ARG A 32 23.46 -13.01 13.80
N LEU A 33 22.81 -12.62 12.70
CA LEU A 33 23.51 -12.11 11.51
C LEU A 33 24.35 -10.88 11.83
N VAL A 34 23.83 -9.91 12.59
CA VAL A 34 24.57 -8.71 13.01
C VAL A 34 25.82 -9.09 13.80
N SER A 35 25.70 -10.04 14.73
CA SER A 35 26.85 -10.52 15.52
C SER A 35 27.93 -11.15 14.64
N VAL A 36 27.53 -11.94 13.65
CA VAL A 36 28.45 -12.57 12.70
C VAL A 36 29.09 -11.54 11.75
N ILE A 37 28.30 -10.65 11.16
CA ILE A 37 28.77 -9.62 10.20
C ILE A 37 29.70 -8.61 10.87
N SER A 38 29.46 -8.28 12.14
CA SER A 38 30.31 -7.35 12.90
C SER A 38 31.70 -7.93 13.22
N ASN A 39 31.88 -9.25 13.14
CA ASN A 39 33.17 -9.89 13.39
C ASN A 39 34.15 -9.56 12.24
N PRO A 40 35.31 -8.94 12.51
CA PRO A 40 36.30 -8.63 11.47
C PRO A 40 36.78 -9.85 10.68
N ALA A 41 36.79 -11.05 11.31
CA ALA A 41 37.20 -12.30 10.67
C ALA A 41 36.15 -12.87 9.69
N HIS A 42 34.94 -12.30 9.65
CA HIS A 42 33.89 -12.75 8.76
C HIS A 42 34.11 -12.30 7.31
N THR A 43 33.80 -13.18 6.36
CA THR A 43 34.12 -13.04 4.93
C THR A 43 32.92 -13.10 3.99
N ALA A 44 31.68 -12.84 4.46
CA ALA A 44 30.54 -12.85 3.56
C ALA A 44 30.72 -11.87 2.41
N SER A 45 30.49 -12.38 1.20
CA SER A 45 30.49 -11.57 -0.01
C SER A 45 29.37 -10.52 0.02
N PRO A 46 29.54 -9.38 -0.65
CA PRO A 46 28.48 -8.41 -0.88
C PRO A 46 27.21 -9.04 -1.47
N GLU A 47 27.36 -10.03 -2.36
CA GLU A 47 26.26 -10.78 -2.97
C GLU A 47 25.49 -11.62 -1.94
N SER A 48 26.19 -12.23 -0.98
CA SER A 48 25.57 -12.97 0.12
C SER A 48 24.76 -12.03 1.02
N ILE A 49 25.33 -10.85 1.37
CA ILE A 49 24.64 -9.82 2.14
C ILE A 49 23.39 -9.33 1.39
N PHE A 50 23.53 -9.01 0.11
CA PHE A 50 22.42 -8.59 -0.73
C PHE A 50 21.30 -9.64 -0.75
N ARG A 51 21.65 -10.91 -0.95
CA ARG A 51 20.69 -12.02 -1.01
C ARG A 51 19.92 -12.18 0.29
N VAL A 52 20.60 -12.16 1.44
CA VAL A 52 19.95 -12.34 2.75
C VAL A 52 19.08 -11.15 3.12
N VAL A 53 19.52 -9.92 2.82
CA VAL A 53 18.73 -8.70 3.02
C VAL A 53 17.43 -8.76 2.20
N TRP A 54 17.52 -9.14 0.92
CA TRP A 54 16.35 -9.19 0.05
C TRP A 54 15.41 -10.34 0.39
N ARG A 55 15.91 -11.58 0.38
CA ARG A 55 15.08 -12.77 0.61
C ARG A 55 14.59 -12.90 2.04
N GLY A 56 15.39 -12.45 3.00
CA GLY A 56 15.13 -12.60 4.42
C GLY A 56 14.34 -11.46 5.05
N ALA A 57 14.30 -10.28 4.43
CA ALA A 57 13.63 -9.11 5.03
C ALA A 57 12.88 -8.24 4.01
N ALA A 58 13.56 -7.74 2.97
CA ALA A 58 12.98 -6.72 2.09
C ALA A 58 11.75 -7.22 1.29
N THR A 59 11.70 -8.50 0.91
CA THR A 59 10.52 -9.10 0.23
C THR A 59 9.25 -9.01 1.10
N ASN A 60 9.39 -9.10 2.43
CA ASN A 60 8.27 -8.92 3.37
C ASN A 60 8.12 -7.46 3.85
N ARG A 61 8.81 -6.50 3.22
CA ARG A 61 8.86 -5.08 3.62
C ARG A 61 9.36 -4.87 5.05
N TRP A 62 10.16 -5.78 5.59
CA TRP A 62 10.80 -5.64 6.89
C TRP A 62 12.07 -4.78 6.78
N PHE A 63 11.89 -3.53 6.33
CA PHE A 63 12.99 -2.65 5.97
C PHE A 63 13.84 -2.20 7.15
N ASP A 64 13.32 -2.27 8.37
CA ASP A 64 14.07 -2.10 9.61
C ASP A 64 15.06 -3.24 9.85
N ILE A 65 14.63 -4.49 9.70
CA ILE A 65 15.54 -5.66 9.75
C ILE A 65 16.55 -5.59 8.60
N ALA A 66 16.07 -5.25 7.40
CA ALA A 66 16.90 -5.15 6.20
C ALA A 66 17.99 -4.07 6.35
N GLU A 67 17.62 -2.89 6.88
CA GLU A 67 18.53 -1.78 7.14
C GLU A 67 19.52 -2.09 8.26
N LEU A 68 19.10 -2.80 9.32
CA LEU A 68 20.02 -3.22 10.37
C LEU A 68 21.14 -4.11 9.80
N ILE A 69 20.80 -5.11 9.00
CA ILE A 69 21.77 -6.04 8.40
C ILE A 69 22.67 -5.29 7.39
N ALA A 70 22.07 -4.53 6.48
CA ALA A 70 22.80 -3.77 5.46
C ALA A 70 23.68 -2.68 6.07
N GLY A 71 23.21 -2.00 7.11
CA GLY A 71 23.94 -0.96 7.85
C GLY A 71 25.11 -1.53 8.62
N THR A 72 24.95 -2.69 9.26
CA THR A 72 26.06 -3.40 9.91
C THR A 72 27.15 -3.74 8.89
N ALA A 73 26.77 -4.30 7.75
CA ALA A 73 27.72 -4.64 6.69
C ALA A 73 28.37 -3.38 6.07
N GLY A 74 27.60 -2.30 5.89
CA GLY A 74 28.06 -1.05 5.30
C GLY A 74 28.92 -0.17 6.22
N ALA A 75 28.84 -0.38 7.54
CA ALA A 75 29.62 0.35 8.54
C ALA A 75 31.03 -0.22 8.75
N ARG A 76 31.34 -1.41 8.19
CA ARG A 76 32.67 -1.99 8.30
C ARG A 76 33.72 -1.14 7.58
N THR A 77 34.93 -1.13 8.10
CA THR A 77 36.06 -0.39 7.50
C THR A 77 36.44 -0.92 6.12
N ASP A 78 36.27 -2.23 5.90
CA ASP A 78 36.49 -2.92 4.63
C ASP A 78 35.24 -3.00 3.73
N ALA A 79 34.14 -2.30 4.09
CA ALA A 79 32.90 -2.33 3.34
C ALA A 79 33.08 -1.77 1.92
N VAL A 80 32.81 -2.61 0.92
CA VAL A 80 32.84 -2.23 -0.50
C VAL A 80 31.68 -1.28 -0.85
N PRO A 81 31.80 -0.49 -1.95
CA PRO A 81 30.77 0.47 -2.33
C PRO A 81 29.37 -0.12 -2.52
N ALA A 82 29.26 -1.35 -3.04
CA ALA A 82 27.98 -2.05 -3.22
C ALA A 82 27.20 -2.22 -1.91
N THR A 83 27.88 -2.55 -0.81
CA THR A 83 27.27 -2.72 0.52
C THR A 83 26.82 -1.37 1.11
N ARG A 84 27.62 -0.31 0.92
CA ARG A 84 27.25 1.05 1.35
C ARG A 84 26.04 1.58 0.57
N ARG A 85 25.97 1.28 -0.73
CA ARG A 85 24.79 1.56 -1.58
C ARG A 85 23.56 0.80 -1.09
N LEU A 86 23.69 -0.50 -0.79
CA LEU A 86 22.59 -1.31 -0.25
C LEU A 86 22.05 -0.72 1.07
N HIS A 87 22.94 -0.26 1.97
CA HIS A 87 22.51 0.43 3.18
C HIS A 87 21.70 1.70 2.88
N ALA A 88 22.20 2.54 1.96
CA ALA A 88 21.48 3.74 1.55
C ALA A 88 20.11 3.42 0.91
N GLN A 89 20.02 2.32 0.14
CA GLN A 89 18.76 1.84 -0.41
C GLN A 89 17.78 1.45 0.71
N MET A 90 18.22 0.74 1.74
CA MET A 90 17.35 0.35 2.85
C MET A 90 16.90 1.55 3.70
N LEU A 91 17.77 2.54 3.91
CA LEU A 91 17.39 3.83 4.53
C LEU A 91 16.30 4.54 3.72
N MET A 92 16.42 4.55 2.39
CA MET A 92 15.42 5.13 1.50
C MET A 92 14.07 4.41 1.63
N GLU A 93 14.03 3.07 1.62
CA GLU A 93 12.78 2.31 1.78
C GLU A 93 12.15 2.49 3.17
N ARG A 94 12.94 2.83 4.20
CA ARG A 94 12.45 3.25 5.53
C ARG A 94 11.96 4.70 5.59
N GLY A 95 12.19 5.50 4.56
CA GLY A 95 11.82 6.92 4.50
C GLY A 95 12.90 7.91 4.94
N PHE A 96 14.10 7.46 5.31
CA PHE A 96 15.25 8.31 5.66
C PHE A 96 15.97 8.82 4.42
N THR A 97 15.28 9.65 3.63
CA THR A 97 15.74 10.03 2.29
C THR A 97 16.92 10.99 2.28
N GLU A 98 17.09 11.84 3.31
CA GLU A 98 18.23 12.77 3.39
C GLU A 98 19.54 12.02 3.69
N GLU A 99 19.49 11.10 4.65
CA GLU A 99 20.61 10.24 5.01
C GLU A 99 20.98 9.31 3.85
N ALA A 100 19.98 8.73 3.18
CA ALA A 100 20.18 7.93 1.98
C ALA A 100 20.85 8.76 0.87
N LEU A 101 20.35 9.97 0.60
CA LEU A 101 20.89 10.85 -0.44
C LEU A 101 22.36 11.22 -0.18
N SER A 102 22.69 11.57 1.07
CA SER A 102 24.07 11.87 1.49
C SER A 102 25.01 10.68 1.23
N ARG A 103 24.59 9.47 1.63
CA ARG A 103 25.36 8.23 1.41
C ARG A 103 25.52 7.89 -0.08
N LEU A 104 24.46 8.02 -0.88
CA LEU A 104 24.52 7.77 -2.32
C LEU A 104 25.47 8.73 -3.04
N LYS A 105 25.42 10.03 -2.70
CA LYS A 105 26.35 11.03 -3.25
C LYS A 105 27.80 10.70 -2.86
N ASN A 106 28.05 10.27 -1.63
CA ASN A 106 29.38 9.84 -1.21
C ASN A 106 29.86 8.58 -1.97
N VAL A 107 29.00 7.59 -2.18
CA VAL A 107 29.34 6.39 -2.97
C VAL A 107 29.75 6.77 -4.41
N LEU A 108 29.05 7.71 -5.04
CA LEU A 108 29.35 8.17 -6.41
C LEU A 108 30.70 8.89 -6.55
N GLN A 109 31.24 9.45 -5.47
CA GLN A 109 32.57 10.07 -5.44
C GLN A 109 33.70 9.05 -5.61
N ASN A 110 33.43 7.74 -5.43
CA ASN A 110 34.42 6.71 -5.65
C ASN A 110 34.64 6.48 -7.17
N PRO A 111 35.84 6.75 -7.72
CA PRO A 111 36.11 6.55 -9.14
C PRO A 111 36.13 5.06 -9.52
N ALA A 112 36.42 4.16 -8.58
CA ALA A 112 36.44 2.71 -8.79
C ALA A 112 35.07 2.04 -8.60
N LEU A 113 33.98 2.82 -8.49
CA LEU A 113 32.63 2.28 -8.38
C LEU A 113 32.25 1.51 -9.66
N PRO A 114 31.86 0.22 -9.57
CA PRO A 114 31.43 -0.56 -10.73
C PRO A 114 30.27 0.12 -11.49
N PRO A 115 30.20 -0.01 -12.83
CA PRO A 115 29.14 0.62 -13.63
C PRO A 115 27.72 0.32 -13.14
N PHE A 116 27.45 -0.94 -12.75
CA PHE A 116 26.17 -1.35 -12.19
C PHE A 116 25.83 -0.65 -10.87
N ASP A 117 26.78 -0.55 -9.92
CA ASP A 117 26.51 0.16 -8.66
C ASP A 117 26.36 1.66 -8.87
N ARG A 118 27.07 2.22 -9.86
CA ARG A 118 26.90 3.62 -10.27
C ARG A 118 25.51 3.87 -10.85
N SER A 119 25.01 3.01 -11.74
CA SER A 119 23.68 3.13 -12.32
C SER A 119 22.60 3.01 -11.25
N GLN A 120 22.73 2.05 -10.32
CA GLN A 120 21.84 1.90 -9.17
C GLN A 120 21.84 3.14 -8.25
N ALA A 121 23.01 3.69 -7.93
CA ALA A 121 23.10 4.89 -7.09
C ALA A 121 22.43 6.10 -7.75
N LEU A 122 22.68 6.33 -9.04
CA LEU A 122 22.02 7.38 -9.81
C LEU A 122 20.51 7.16 -9.89
N GLY A 123 20.06 5.93 -10.09
CA GLY A 123 18.64 5.58 -10.08
C GLY A 123 17.95 5.88 -8.75
N HIS A 124 18.59 5.58 -7.62
CA HIS A 124 18.05 5.90 -6.29
C HIS A 124 18.00 7.41 -6.03
N ILE A 125 19.03 8.16 -6.42
CA ILE A 125 19.02 9.63 -6.37
C ILE A 125 17.87 10.17 -7.23
N GLY A 126 17.74 9.68 -8.46
CA GLY A 126 16.66 10.01 -9.37
C GLY A 126 15.28 9.75 -8.75
N ARG A 127 15.09 8.62 -8.07
CA ARG A 127 13.84 8.26 -7.37
C ARG A 127 13.53 9.21 -6.22
N ILE A 128 14.51 9.52 -5.37
CA ILE A 128 14.33 10.46 -4.25
C ILE A 128 13.86 11.82 -4.76
N TYR A 129 14.53 12.37 -5.78
CA TYR A 129 14.15 13.66 -6.35
C TYR A 129 12.85 13.59 -7.16
N LYS A 130 12.54 12.45 -7.80
CA LYS A 130 11.23 12.22 -8.45
C LYS A 130 10.09 12.32 -7.44
N ASP A 131 10.21 11.66 -6.29
CA ASP A 131 9.18 11.69 -5.24
C ASP A 131 9.00 13.09 -4.64
N ARG A 132 10.11 13.85 -4.49
CA ARG A 132 10.06 15.27 -4.07
C ARG A 132 9.40 16.15 -5.13
N PHE A 133 9.70 15.93 -6.41
CA PHE A 133 9.05 16.63 -7.51
C PHE A 133 7.54 16.40 -7.51
N ILE A 134 7.09 15.15 -7.40
CA ILE A 134 5.65 14.82 -7.38
C ILE A 134 4.96 15.52 -6.21
N THR A 135 5.56 15.47 -5.02
CA THR A 135 5.03 16.15 -3.83
C THR A 135 4.91 17.66 -4.05
N ALA A 136 6.00 18.32 -4.48
CA ALA A 136 6.00 19.77 -4.71
C ALA A 136 5.00 20.19 -5.80
N ALA A 137 4.93 19.43 -6.91
CA ALA A 137 4.00 19.69 -8.00
C ALA A 137 2.53 19.55 -7.56
N ASN A 138 2.22 18.60 -6.67
CA ASN A 138 0.87 18.42 -6.12
C ASN A 138 0.52 19.51 -5.10
N SER A 139 1.51 20.08 -4.41
CA SER A 139 1.33 21.22 -3.51
C SER A 139 1.28 22.58 -4.21
N GLY A 140 1.49 22.63 -5.54
CA GLY A 140 1.55 23.89 -6.30
C GLY A 140 2.84 24.70 -6.10
N ASP A 141 3.89 24.11 -5.53
CA ASP A 141 5.20 24.76 -5.40
C ASP A 141 6.02 24.56 -6.69
N ASP A 142 5.73 25.40 -7.69
CA ASP A 142 6.36 25.32 -9.02
C ASP A 142 7.88 25.56 -8.99
N ILE A 143 8.40 26.27 -7.99
CA ILE A 143 9.84 26.54 -7.88
C ILE A 143 10.55 25.29 -7.39
N ALA A 144 10.08 24.70 -6.29
CA ALA A 144 10.64 23.46 -5.75
C ALA A 144 10.45 22.30 -6.73
N ALA A 145 9.27 22.20 -7.37
CA ALA A 145 8.98 21.17 -8.36
C ALA A 145 9.98 21.20 -9.52
N ARG A 146 10.26 22.38 -10.10
CA ARG A 146 11.24 22.51 -11.19
C ARG A 146 12.67 22.20 -10.74
N ALA A 147 13.05 22.58 -9.53
CA ALA A 147 14.37 22.27 -8.99
C ALA A 147 14.54 20.74 -8.82
N PHE A 148 13.59 20.06 -8.17
CA PHE A 148 13.65 18.62 -7.97
C PHE A 148 13.52 17.82 -9.27
N LEU A 149 12.72 18.29 -10.24
CA LEU A 149 12.62 17.68 -11.56
C LEU A 149 13.98 17.71 -12.29
N ARG A 150 14.72 18.83 -12.20
CA ARG A 150 16.05 18.95 -12.80
C ARG A 150 17.03 17.95 -12.20
N GLU A 151 17.11 17.87 -10.87
CA GLU A 151 18.00 16.93 -10.18
C GLU A 151 17.66 15.46 -10.49
N SER A 152 16.36 15.15 -10.58
CA SER A 152 15.90 13.80 -10.95
C SER A 152 16.29 13.44 -12.38
N LEU A 153 16.03 14.33 -13.34
CA LEU A 153 16.40 14.15 -14.74
C LEU A 153 17.91 14.04 -14.92
N ASP A 154 18.70 14.87 -14.24
CA ASP A 154 20.16 14.81 -14.32
C ASP A 154 20.69 13.44 -13.89
N ALA A 155 20.19 12.90 -12.77
CA ALA A 155 20.61 11.59 -12.29
C ALA A 155 20.24 10.46 -13.27
N TYR A 156 18.98 10.41 -13.74
CA TYR A 156 18.55 9.37 -14.68
C TYR A 156 19.25 9.47 -16.04
N LEU A 157 19.35 10.67 -16.61
CA LEU A 157 19.98 10.89 -17.91
C LEU A 157 21.49 10.64 -17.86
N THR A 158 22.16 11.02 -16.77
CA THR A 158 23.59 10.72 -16.58
C THR A 158 23.84 9.23 -16.57
N GLY A 159 23.04 8.46 -15.83
CA GLY A 159 23.18 7.01 -15.78
C GLY A 159 22.84 6.34 -17.10
N TYR A 160 21.76 6.77 -17.77
CA TYR A 160 21.34 6.20 -19.06
C TYR A 160 22.32 6.51 -20.20
N ARG A 161 22.91 7.72 -20.23
CA ARG A 161 23.93 8.07 -21.24
C ARG A 161 25.23 7.29 -21.06
N ALA A 162 25.54 6.86 -19.84
CA ALA A 162 26.73 6.06 -19.58
C ALA A 162 26.61 4.66 -20.21
N ASP A 163 25.40 4.11 -20.24
CA ASP A 163 25.10 2.82 -20.85
C ASP A 163 23.58 2.72 -21.11
N THR A 164 23.21 2.72 -22.40
CA THR A 164 21.81 2.75 -22.85
C THR A 164 21.11 1.41 -22.67
N SER A 165 21.83 0.34 -22.29
CA SER A 165 21.19 -0.93 -21.90
C SER A 165 20.46 -0.82 -20.55
N TRP A 166 20.72 0.21 -19.74
CA TRP A 166 19.95 0.48 -18.52
C TRP A 166 18.60 1.16 -18.82
N VAL A 167 17.74 0.46 -19.56
CA VAL A 167 16.43 0.92 -20.01
C VAL A 167 15.53 1.42 -18.88
N TRP A 168 15.69 0.88 -17.67
CA TRP A 168 14.95 1.31 -16.49
C TRP A 168 15.31 2.75 -16.04
N LEU A 169 16.54 3.22 -16.29
CA LEU A 169 16.91 4.64 -16.10
C LEU A 169 16.28 5.49 -17.21
N GLY A 170 16.37 5.01 -18.45
CA GLY A 170 15.83 5.69 -19.63
C GLY A 170 14.33 5.93 -19.51
N ILE A 171 13.54 4.92 -19.12
CA ILE A 171 12.08 5.04 -19.04
C ILE A 171 11.63 5.98 -17.91
N ASN A 172 12.37 6.01 -16.79
CA ASN A 172 12.12 6.98 -15.73
C ASN A 172 12.43 8.41 -16.20
N ALA A 173 13.51 8.61 -16.97
CA ALA A 173 13.78 9.90 -17.60
C ALA A 173 12.68 10.28 -18.60
N VAL A 174 12.24 9.36 -19.45
CA VAL A 174 11.15 9.59 -20.42
C VAL A 174 9.86 10.01 -19.73
N ALA A 175 9.48 9.34 -18.64
CA ALA A 175 8.28 9.69 -17.88
C ALA A 175 8.33 11.12 -17.34
N LEU A 176 9.51 11.54 -16.84
CA LEU A 176 9.74 12.89 -16.35
C LEU A 176 9.86 13.94 -17.47
N LEU A 177 10.49 13.62 -18.59
CA LEU A 177 10.57 14.50 -19.76
C LEU A 177 9.20 14.72 -20.42
N SER A 178 8.29 13.76 -20.26
CA SER A 178 6.91 13.83 -20.75
C SER A 178 5.99 14.68 -19.86
N ARG A 179 6.50 15.20 -18.74
CA ARG A 179 5.79 16.11 -17.85
C ARG A 179 5.71 17.51 -18.47
N PRO A 180 4.56 18.22 -18.38
CA PRO A 180 4.45 19.61 -18.80
C PRO A 180 5.51 20.52 -18.15
N GLU A 181 5.85 20.24 -16.89
CA GLU A 181 6.86 20.96 -16.12
C GLU A 181 8.27 20.85 -16.75
N SER A 182 8.54 19.78 -17.51
CA SER A 182 9.84 19.58 -18.18
C SER A 182 10.06 20.57 -19.31
N SER A 183 9.02 20.95 -20.04
CA SER A 183 9.10 21.94 -21.13
C SER A 183 9.56 23.31 -20.64
N ALA A 184 9.28 23.63 -19.37
CA ALA A 184 9.74 24.87 -18.72
C ALA A 184 11.22 24.82 -18.31
N ILE A 185 11.82 23.62 -18.24
CA ILE A 185 13.25 23.42 -17.96
C ILE A 185 14.05 23.35 -19.26
N ASN A 186 13.55 22.62 -20.25
CA ASN A 186 14.18 22.46 -21.56
C ASN A 186 13.10 22.30 -22.65
N ALA A 187 13.13 23.16 -23.67
CA ALA A 187 12.21 23.11 -24.80
C ALA A 187 12.27 21.79 -25.58
N ASP A 188 13.44 21.14 -25.62
CA ASP A 188 13.68 19.89 -26.35
C ASP A 188 13.27 18.64 -25.56
N SER A 189 12.62 18.80 -24.40
CA SER A 189 12.23 17.69 -23.53
C SER A 189 11.41 16.63 -24.26
N ALA A 190 10.42 17.06 -25.04
CA ALA A 190 9.54 16.17 -25.79
C ALA A 190 10.27 15.40 -26.90
N GLU A 191 11.21 16.04 -27.59
CA GLU A 191 12.03 15.38 -28.61
C GLU A 191 13.01 14.37 -27.97
N THR A 192 13.64 14.78 -26.87
CA THR A 192 14.53 13.91 -26.09
C THR A 192 13.79 12.68 -25.59
N ALA A 193 12.57 12.85 -25.05
CA ALA A 193 11.71 11.74 -24.64
C ALA A 193 11.46 10.78 -25.81
N ARG A 194 11.00 11.29 -26.96
CA ARG A 194 10.75 10.45 -28.16
C ARG A 194 11.97 9.72 -28.68
N ARG A 195 13.17 10.32 -28.59
CA ARG A 195 14.42 9.66 -28.97
C ARG A 195 14.73 8.50 -28.03
N ILE A 196 14.76 8.76 -26.72
CA ILE A 196 15.05 7.73 -25.71
C ILE A 196 14.01 6.61 -25.76
N THR A 197 12.72 6.93 -25.96
CA THR A 197 11.67 5.93 -26.12
C THR A 197 11.94 4.97 -27.28
N ARG A 198 12.39 5.47 -28.44
CA ARG A 198 12.72 4.62 -29.59
C ARG A 198 13.93 3.72 -29.30
N GLU A 199 14.95 4.25 -28.64
CA GLU A 199 16.12 3.45 -28.20
C GLU A 199 15.68 2.32 -27.27
N ILE A 200 14.81 2.60 -26.30
CA ILE A 200 14.26 1.59 -25.36
C ILE A 200 13.48 0.51 -26.11
N LEU A 201 12.61 0.89 -27.06
CA LEU A 201 11.81 -0.07 -27.84
C LEU A 201 12.69 -1.01 -28.68
N GLU A 202 13.86 -0.55 -29.13
CA GLU A 202 14.83 -1.40 -29.83
C GLU A 202 15.67 -2.27 -28.89
N GLU A 203 15.96 -1.78 -27.70
CA GLU A 203 16.87 -2.40 -26.75
C GLU A 203 16.19 -3.49 -25.90
N VAL A 204 14.99 -3.25 -25.38
CA VAL A 204 14.27 -4.20 -24.51
C VAL A 204 14.15 -5.61 -25.14
N PRO A 205 13.79 -5.77 -26.43
CA PRO A 205 13.70 -7.10 -27.04
C PRO A 205 15.04 -7.85 -27.16
N ARG A 206 16.17 -7.14 -27.06
CA ARG A 206 17.52 -7.73 -27.13
C ARG A 206 18.02 -8.19 -25.76
N GLN A 207 17.37 -7.76 -24.68
CA GLN A 207 17.76 -8.11 -23.32
C GLN A 207 17.26 -9.51 -22.92
N PRO A 208 17.93 -10.16 -21.96
CA PRO A 208 17.40 -11.38 -21.35
C PRO A 208 15.99 -11.13 -20.79
N ALA A 209 15.19 -12.20 -20.70
CA ALA A 209 13.84 -12.12 -20.17
C ALA A 209 13.84 -11.46 -18.78
N ASP A 210 13.22 -10.28 -18.70
CA ASP A 210 13.05 -9.49 -17.48
C ASP A 210 11.57 -9.40 -17.14
N THR A 211 11.25 -9.55 -15.85
CA THR A 211 9.88 -9.43 -15.34
C THR A 211 9.31 -8.03 -15.58
N TYR A 212 10.15 -6.99 -15.66
CA TYR A 212 9.73 -5.60 -15.85
C TYR A 212 9.72 -5.14 -17.31
N ALA A 213 10.06 -6.01 -18.27
CA ALA A 213 10.13 -5.65 -19.69
C ALA A 213 8.80 -5.10 -20.21
N ASP A 214 7.69 -5.80 -19.95
CA ASP A 214 6.36 -5.36 -20.38
C ASP A 214 5.91 -4.04 -19.72
N ALA A 215 6.26 -3.80 -18.46
CA ALA A 215 5.98 -2.51 -17.81
C ALA A 215 6.75 -1.37 -18.49
N THR A 216 8.02 -1.60 -18.81
CA THR A 216 8.87 -0.63 -19.53
C THR A 216 8.31 -0.34 -20.92
N LEU A 217 7.94 -1.38 -21.69
CA LEU A 217 7.33 -1.24 -23.02
C LEU A 217 5.98 -0.51 -22.95
N ALA A 218 5.15 -0.83 -21.96
CA ALA A 218 3.88 -0.12 -21.75
C ALA A 218 4.09 1.39 -21.54
N GLU A 219 5.03 1.78 -20.68
CA GLU A 219 5.39 3.19 -20.47
C GLU A 219 5.95 3.83 -21.74
N SER A 220 6.76 3.11 -22.52
CA SER A 220 7.28 3.59 -23.81
C SER A 220 6.16 3.92 -24.78
N TYR A 221 5.16 3.04 -24.93
CA TYR A 221 4.01 3.30 -25.81
C TYR A 221 3.10 4.41 -25.27
N ILE A 222 2.94 4.54 -23.94
CA ILE A 222 2.27 5.69 -23.32
C ILE A 222 2.97 7.01 -23.70
N ALA A 223 4.31 7.02 -23.71
CA ALA A 223 5.10 8.18 -24.11
C ALA A 223 4.87 8.58 -25.58
N LEU A 224 4.59 7.60 -26.46
CA LEU A 224 4.29 7.81 -27.88
C LEU A 224 2.81 8.13 -28.15
N GLY A 225 1.93 7.98 -27.15
CA GLY A 225 0.48 8.10 -27.32
C GLY A 225 -0.19 6.88 -27.97
N ASP A 226 0.54 5.77 -28.15
CA ASP A 226 -0.01 4.52 -28.65
C ASP A 226 -0.61 3.70 -27.50
N PHE A 227 -1.82 4.07 -27.10
CA PHE A 227 -2.48 3.40 -25.98
C PHE A 227 -2.92 1.96 -26.28
N GLN A 228 -3.05 1.58 -27.55
CA GLN A 228 -3.40 0.21 -27.92
C GLN A 228 -2.23 -0.74 -27.63
N SER A 229 -1.03 -0.38 -28.06
CA SER A 229 0.19 -1.16 -27.78
C SER A 229 0.53 -1.13 -26.30
N ALA A 230 0.39 0.02 -25.63
CA ALA A 230 0.56 0.12 -24.19
C ALA A 230 -0.36 -0.84 -23.44
N LEU A 231 -1.63 -0.89 -23.82
CA LEU A 231 -2.61 -1.77 -23.21
C LEU A 231 -2.26 -3.26 -23.39
N ALA A 232 -1.77 -3.66 -24.55
CA ALA A 232 -1.34 -5.04 -24.79
C ALA A 232 -0.23 -5.46 -23.80
N HIS A 233 0.76 -4.60 -23.59
CA HIS A 233 1.84 -4.86 -22.63
C HIS A 233 1.37 -4.79 -21.18
N ILE A 234 0.45 -3.89 -20.82
CA ILE A 234 -0.15 -3.90 -19.46
C ILE A 234 -0.86 -5.23 -19.20
N LYS A 235 -1.67 -5.72 -20.16
CA LYS A 235 -2.35 -7.02 -20.05
C LYS A 235 -1.35 -8.15 -19.85
N GLN A 236 -0.23 -8.15 -20.57
CA GLN A 236 0.83 -9.12 -20.40
C GLN A 236 1.46 -9.03 -19.01
N TYR A 237 1.91 -7.84 -18.61
CA TYR A 237 2.57 -7.59 -17.34
C TYR A 237 1.74 -8.03 -16.13
N VAL A 238 0.45 -7.67 -16.07
CA VAL A 238 -0.41 -8.03 -14.94
C VAL A 238 -0.70 -9.54 -14.85
N SER A 239 -0.57 -10.26 -15.97
CA SER A 239 -0.78 -11.71 -16.05
C SER A 239 0.48 -12.52 -15.77
N THR A 240 1.65 -11.87 -15.74
CA THR A 240 2.93 -12.52 -15.51
C THR A 240 3.01 -13.07 -14.07
N PRO A 241 3.23 -14.38 -13.86
CA PRO A 241 3.20 -14.98 -12.52
C PRO A 241 4.26 -14.44 -11.54
N SER A 242 5.42 -14.02 -12.03
CA SER A 242 6.48 -13.43 -11.20
C SER A 242 6.17 -12.00 -10.71
N VAL A 243 5.15 -11.35 -11.29
CA VAL A 243 4.74 -10.00 -10.89
C VAL A 243 3.89 -10.08 -9.63
N ASN A 244 4.45 -9.58 -8.53
CA ASN A 244 3.82 -9.54 -7.20
C ASN A 244 3.10 -8.21 -6.93
N GLY A 245 2.39 -8.13 -5.80
CA GLY A 245 1.65 -6.92 -5.41
C GLY A 245 2.54 -5.68 -5.26
N PHE A 246 3.79 -5.84 -4.81
CA PHE A 246 4.74 -4.73 -4.72
C PHE A 246 5.11 -4.15 -6.09
N ALA A 247 5.39 -5.01 -7.06
CA ALA A 247 5.70 -4.63 -8.43
C ALA A 247 4.50 -3.94 -9.12
N LEU A 248 3.29 -4.47 -8.92
CA LEU A 248 2.06 -3.83 -9.41
C LEU A 248 1.79 -2.48 -8.73
N ASN A 249 2.00 -2.36 -7.43
CA ASN A 249 1.80 -1.09 -6.72
C ASN A 249 2.76 -0.01 -7.23
N ASN A 250 4.05 -0.34 -7.43
CA ASN A 250 5.01 0.60 -8.01
C ASN A 250 4.59 1.03 -9.42
N PHE A 251 4.14 0.08 -10.24
CA PHE A 251 3.66 0.37 -11.59
C PHE A 251 2.37 1.22 -11.58
N GLN A 252 1.40 0.89 -10.74
CA GLN A 252 0.17 1.65 -10.54
C GLN A 252 0.48 3.11 -10.14
N ARG A 253 1.42 3.31 -9.20
CA ARG A 253 1.87 4.65 -8.78
C ARG A 253 2.56 5.40 -9.91
N GLN A 254 3.41 4.73 -10.69
CA GLN A 254 4.06 5.31 -11.85
C GLN A 254 3.03 5.80 -12.88
N LEU A 255 2.01 4.99 -13.20
CA LEU A 255 0.94 5.34 -14.13
C LEU A 255 0.03 6.46 -13.60
N SER A 256 -0.32 6.44 -12.32
CA SER A 256 -1.24 7.43 -11.73
C SER A 256 -0.56 8.75 -11.37
N GLN A 257 0.63 8.72 -10.76
CA GLN A 257 1.26 9.93 -10.21
C GLN A 257 2.20 10.61 -11.21
N VAL A 258 2.99 9.83 -11.97
CA VAL A 258 3.96 10.39 -12.92
C VAL A 258 3.29 10.64 -14.27
N TRP A 259 2.71 9.59 -14.86
CA TRP A 259 2.03 9.68 -16.16
C TRP A 259 0.67 10.38 -16.10
N ARG A 260 0.06 10.47 -14.91
CA ARG A 260 -1.28 11.05 -14.67
C ARG A 260 -2.33 10.52 -15.63
N LEU A 261 -2.33 9.19 -15.85
CA LEU A 261 -3.30 8.55 -16.73
C LEU A 261 -4.75 8.79 -16.27
N ASN A 262 -4.95 8.95 -14.97
CA ASN A 262 -6.23 9.28 -14.36
C ASN A 262 -6.80 10.65 -14.82
N ALA A 263 -5.94 11.59 -15.25
CA ALA A 263 -6.35 12.89 -15.75
C ALA A 263 -6.44 12.97 -17.29
N ARG A 264 -6.21 11.85 -17.99
CA ARG A 264 -6.25 11.78 -19.46
C ARG A 264 -7.59 11.22 -19.97
N PRO A 265 -7.95 11.46 -21.24
CA PRO A 265 -9.08 10.80 -21.88
C PRO A 265 -8.93 9.29 -21.95
N SER A 266 -10.05 8.59 -22.13
CA SER A 266 -10.09 7.16 -22.45
C SER A 266 -9.16 6.83 -23.63
N PRO A 267 -8.43 5.70 -23.61
CA PRO A 267 -8.52 4.58 -22.67
C PRO A 267 -7.55 4.65 -21.47
N ALA A 268 -6.96 5.81 -21.17
CA ALA A 268 -5.91 5.91 -20.16
C ALA A 268 -6.38 5.60 -18.72
N PRO A 269 -7.52 6.13 -18.24
CA PRO A 269 -8.08 5.73 -16.95
C PRO A 269 -8.41 4.24 -16.86
N GLU A 270 -8.90 3.66 -17.94
CA GLU A 270 -9.24 2.25 -18.05
C GLU A 270 -7.98 1.36 -17.89
N MET A 271 -6.88 1.73 -18.54
CA MET A 271 -5.59 1.04 -18.36
C MET A 271 -5.12 1.07 -16.91
N LEU A 272 -5.30 2.20 -16.22
CA LEU A 272 -5.00 2.30 -14.79
C LEU A 272 -5.92 1.38 -13.96
N GLY A 273 -7.21 1.35 -14.27
CA GLY A 273 -8.18 0.46 -13.62
C GLY A 273 -7.83 -1.03 -13.77
N LEU A 274 -7.28 -1.45 -14.92
CA LEU A 274 -6.78 -2.81 -15.12
C LEU A 274 -5.64 -3.16 -14.16
N VAL A 275 -4.69 -2.25 -13.95
CA VAL A 275 -3.59 -2.45 -12.99
C VAL A 275 -4.12 -2.43 -11.56
N SER A 276 -5.05 -1.53 -11.22
CA SER A 276 -5.69 -1.48 -9.90
C SER A 276 -6.46 -2.76 -9.57
N ALA A 277 -7.21 -3.31 -10.53
CA ALA A 277 -7.92 -4.58 -10.36
C ALA A 277 -6.94 -5.73 -10.12
N ALA A 278 -5.90 -5.86 -10.95
CA ALA A 278 -4.88 -6.89 -10.78
C ALA A 278 -4.15 -6.76 -9.43
N LEU A 279 -3.90 -5.53 -8.95
CA LEU A 279 -3.30 -5.28 -7.65
C LEU A 279 -4.18 -5.81 -6.50
N LEU A 280 -5.51 -5.64 -6.59
CA LEU A 280 -6.48 -6.15 -5.61
C LEU A 280 -6.80 -7.65 -5.76
N GLU A 281 -6.15 -8.34 -6.68
CA GLU A 281 -6.10 -9.81 -6.74
C GLU A 281 -4.83 -10.38 -6.11
N LYS A 282 -3.77 -9.57 -5.96
CA LYS A 282 -2.53 -10.04 -5.33
C LYS A 282 -2.65 -10.02 -3.81
N ARG A 283 -1.94 -10.97 -3.19
CA ARG A 283 -1.73 -10.98 -1.74
C ARG A 283 -1.10 -9.67 -1.30
N ASP A 284 -1.61 -9.10 -0.21
CA ASP A 284 -1.15 -7.85 0.40
C ASP A 284 -1.25 -6.64 -0.56
N GLY A 285 -2.14 -6.72 -1.56
CA GLY A 285 -2.44 -5.60 -2.45
C GLY A 285 -3.05 -4.43 -1.69
N VAL A 286 -2.55 -3.22 -1.95
CA VAL A 286 -3.04 -1.98 -1.32
C VAL A 286 -3.18 -0.91 -2.40
N LEU A 287 -4.36 -0.27 -2.45
CA LEU A 287 -4.67 0.81 -3.36
C LEU A 287 -5.12 2.02 -2.58
N HIS A 288 -4.39 3.13 -2.70
CA HIS A 288 -4.75 4.42 -2.15
C HIS A 288 -5.55 5.22 -3.17
N LEU A 289 -6.71 5.73 -2.76
CA LEU A 289 -7.63 6.45 -3.63
C LEU A 289 -7.96 7.82 -3.05
N SER A 290 -7.97 8.84 -3.91
CA SER A 290 -8.64 10.10 -3.60
C SER A 290 -10.15 10.00 -3.86
N SER A 291 -10.91 10.94 -3.32
CA SER A 291 -12.34 11.11 -3.64
C SER A 291 -12.58 11.22 -5.16
N SER A 292 -11.70 11.94 -5.85
CA SER A 292 -11.76 12.14 -7.30
C SER A 292 -11.48 10.85 -8.08
N ASP A 293 -10.58 10.00 -7.59
CA ASP A 293 -10.28 8.72 -8.22
C ASP A 293 -11.46 7.76 -8.10
N VAL A 294 -12.09 7.68 -6.92
CA VAL A 294 -13.26 6.81 -6.73
C VAL A 294 -14.43 7.22 -7.64
N GLN A 295 -14.75 8.52 -7.69
CA GLN A 295 -15.87 9.01 -8.50
C GLN A 295 -15.62 8.81 -9.99
N ARG A 296 -14.38 8.99 -10.45
CA ARG A 296 -13.99 8.74 -11.84
C ARG A 296 -14.07 7.26 -12.18
N ASP A 297 -13.47 6.41 -11.35
CA ASP A 297 -13.31 4.99 -11.64
C ASP A 297 -14.65 4.24 -11.64
N LYS A 298 -15.63 4.67 -10.81
CA LYS A 298 -17.02 4.18 -10.87
C LYS A 298 -17.69 4.39 -12.23
N GLY A 299 -17.31 5.44 -12.95
CA GLY A 299 -17.87 5.82 -14.24
C GLY A 299 -17.25 5.10 -15.44
N LEU A 300 -16.17 4.34 -15.24
CA LEU A 300 -15.44 3.69 -16.33
C LEU A 300 -16.23 2.53 -16.94
N GLN A 301 -16.12 2.40 -18.26
CA GLN A 301 -16.73 1.32 -19.04
C GLN A 301 -15.64 0.34 -19.50
N PHE A 302 -15.38 -0.67 -18.69
CA PHE A 302 -14.32 -1.64 -18.96
C PHE A 302 -14.63 -2.56 -20.15
N GLU A 303 -15.88 -3.01 -20.31
CA GLU A 303 -16.27 -3.94 -21.39
C GLU A 303 -15.90 -3.45 -22.79
N ALA A 304 -16.08 -2.15 -23.04
CA ALA A 304 -15.82 -1.52 -24.34
C ALA A 304 -14.32 -1.52 -24.72
N VAL A 305 -13.42 -1.63 -23.74
CA VAL A 305 -11.97 -1.51 -23.94
C VAL A 305 -11.24 -2.86 -23.82
N PHE A 306 -11.71 -3.78 -22.97
CA PHE A 306 -10.95 -5.00 -22.65
C PHE A 306 -11.55 -6.32 -23.18
N GLY A 307 -12.82 -6.34 -23.61
CA GLY A 307 -13.53 -7.57 -24.01
C GLY A 307 -13.99 -8.43 -22.82
N ALA A 308 -14.73 -9.50 -23.09
CA ALA A 308 -15.41 -10.31 -22.08
C ALA A 308 -14.49 -11.19 -21.19
N ASP A 309 -13.27 -11.50 -21.65
CA ASP A 309 -12.39 -12.50 -21.01
C ASP A 309 -11.76 -12.05 -19.66
N ARG A 310 -11.94 -10.78 -19.25
CA ARG A 310 -11.44 -10.24 -17.96
C ARG A 310 -12.53 -9.59 -17.11
N PHE A 311 -13.77 -10.01 -17.29
CA PHE A 311 -14.93 -9.32 -16.74
C PHE A 311 -15.01 -9.39 -15.19
N ASP A 312 -14.65 -10.52 -14.59
CA ASP A 312 -14.89 -10.74 -13.16
C ASP A 312 -14.01 -9.89 -12.25
N SER A 313 -12.75 -9.66 -12.61
CA SER A 313 -11.78 -8.91 -11.79
C SER A 313 -12.05 -7.41 -11.79
N LEU A 314 -12.37 -6.87 -12.98
CA LEU A 314 -12.75 -5.48 -13.16
C LEU A 314 -14.11 -5.19 -12.51
N GLU A 315 -15.07 -6.10 -12.62
CA GLU A 315 -16.36 -5.98 -11.92
C GLU A 315 -16.20 -6.15 -10.41
N ASN A 316 -15.27 -7.00 -9.95
CA ASN A 316 -14.90 -7.05 -8.54
C ASN A 316 -14.30 -5.72 -8.07
N TYR A 317 -13.40 -5.12 -8.83
CA TYR A 317 -12.84 -3.81 -8.52
C TYR A 317 -13.93 -2.72 -8.45
N ARG A 318 -14.82 -2.67 -9.46
CA ARG A 318 -15.97 -1.75 -9.50
C ARG A 318 -16.85 -1.88 -8.26
N ARG A 319 -17.21 -3.11 -7.86
CA ARG A 319 -17.95 -3.36 -6.63
C ARG A 319 -17.21 -2.82 -5.40
N GLY A 320 -15.89 -2.98 -5.33
CA GLY A 320 -15.08 -2.40 -4.26
C GLY A 320 -15.20 -0.88 -4.18
N LEU A 321 -15.12 -0.19 -5.33
CA LEU A 321 -15.30 1.26 -5.42
C LEU A 321 -16.70 1.73 -5.01
N GLU A 322 -17.74 0.94 -5.29
CA GLU A 322 -19.09 1.22 -4.80
C GLU A 322 -19.18 1.11 -3.28
N ARG A 323 -18.50 0.13 -2.66
CA ARG A 323 -18.48 -0.02 -1.20
C ARG A 323 -17.82 1.17 -0.50
N CYS A 324 -16.86 1.83 -1.13
CA CYS A 324 -16.23 3.04 -0.59
C CYS A 324 -17.24 4.12 -0.18
N SER A 325 -18.41 4.21 -0.81
CA SER A 325 -19.43 5.21 -0.49
C SER A 325 -20.02 5.12 0.91
N CYS A 326 -19.94 3.96 1.56
CA CYS A 326 -20.44 3.80 2.93
C CYS A 326 -19.35 3.97 3.98
N VAL A 327 -18.09 4.18 3.59
CA VAL A 327 -16.97 4.32 4.52
C VAL A 327 -16.79 5.77 4.91
N ALA A 328 -16.72 5.98 6.22
CA ALA A 328 -16.50 7.28 6.83
C ALA A 328 -15.10 7.36 7.43
N ARG A 329 -14.51 8.54 7.38
CA ARG A 329 -13.39 8.93 8.23
C ARG A 329 -13.91 9.62 9.47
N ILE A 330 -13.35 9.28 10.62
CA ILE A 330 -13.71 9.84 11.92
C ILE A 330 -12.52 10.62 12.46
N GLY A 331 -12.79 11.82 12.94
CA GLY A 331 -11.76 12.79 13.29
C GLY A 331 -12.24 13.87 14.26
N ARG A 332 -11.36 14.83 14.54
CA ARG A 332 -11.72 16.11 15.18
C ARG A 332 -12.02 17.21 14.16
N SER A 333 -11.63 17.00 12.91
CA SER A 333 -11.85 17.90 11.78
C SER A 333 -11.77 17.13 10.46
N VAL A 334 -12.14 17.78 9.36
CA VAL A 334 -11.92 17.28 7.97
C VAL A 334 -10.44 17.00 7.66
N GLU A 335 -9.48 17.55 8.40
CA GLU A 335 -8.06 17.34 8.11
C GLU A 335 -7.44 16.19 8.91
N THR A 336 -8.02 15.87 10.08
CA THR A 336 -7.42 14.96 11.05
C THR A 336 -8.30 13.74 11.28
N GLY A 337 -7.87 12.58 10.77
CA GLY A 337 -8.53 11.30 11.08
C GLY A 337 -7.87 10.59 12.25
N VAL A 338 -8.68 9.99 13.12
CA VAL A 338 -8.23 9.10 14.21
C VAL A 338 -8.74 7.67 14.04
N GLY A 339 -9.76 7.49 13.19
CA GLY A 339 -10.32 6.18 12.89
C GLY A 339 -11.20 6.19 11.65
N THR A 340 -11.81 5.04 11.41
CA THR A 340 -12.72 4.76 10.32
C THR A 340 -14.07 4.36 10.92
N GLY A 341 -15.15 4.58 10.18
CA GLY A 341 -16.44 3.96 10.44
C GLY A 341 -17.11 3.60 9.13
N PHE A 342 -18.28 2.98 9.19
CA PHE A 342 -19.11 2.77 8.03
C PHE A 342 -20.58 2.82 8.39
N VAL A 343 -21.42 3.04 7.39
CA VAL A 343 -22.87 3.13 7.60
C VAL A 343 -23.61 1.91 7.09
N LEU A 344 -24.59 1.45 7.88
CA LEU A 344 -25.56 0.43 7.48
C LEU A 344 -26.99 0.94 7.72
N PRO A 345 -27.98 0.45 6.97
CA PRO A 345 -29.37 0.69 7.34
C PRO A 345 -29.65 0.13 8.75
N GLY A 346 -30.27 0.91 9.64
CA GLY A 346 -30.54 0.51 11.03
C GLY A 346 -31.27 -0.82 11.14
N ARG A 347 -32.28 -1.04 10.27
CA ARG A 347 -33.00 -2.32 10.15
C ARG A 347 -32.12 -3.57 9.94
N VAL A 348 -30.91 -3.41 9.40
CA VAL A 348 -29.97 -4.52 9.18
C VAL A 348 -29.31 -4.92 10.50
N LEU A 349 -29.19 -3.97 11.44
CA LEU A 349 -28.64 -4.20 12.77
C LEU A 349 -29.68 -4.78 13.74
N ASN A 350 -30.88 -4.21 13.76
CA ASN A 350 -31.99 -4.67 14.60
C ASN A 350 -33.32 -4.16 14.03
N ASN A 351 -34.39 -4.97 14.13
CA ASN A 351 -35.71 -4.62 13.62
C ASN A 351 -36.37 -3.41 14.30
N SER A 352 -35.96 -3.06 15.53
CA SER A 352 -36.45 -1.89 16.27
C SER A 352 -35.81 -0.58 15.79
N PHE A 353 -34.70 -0.64 15.05
CA PHE A 353 -34.11 0.54 14.44
C PHE A 353 -34.87 0.89 13.16
N ASP A 354 -34.95 2.19 12.87
CA ASP A 354 -35.61 2.65 11.66
C ASP A 354 -34.77 2.35 10.41
N GLN A 355 -35.29 2.78 9.26
CA GLN A 355 -34.69 2.55 7.95
C GLN A 355 -33.47 3.46 7.68
N ARG A 356 -33.17 4.44 8.56
CA ARG A 356 -32.07 5.38 8.37
C ARG A 356 -30.74 4.66 8.51
N PHE A 357 -29.74 5.21 7.84
CA PHE A 357 -28.38 4.74 7.98
C PHE A 357 -27.80 5.19 9.32
N VAL A 358 -27.15 4.26 10.01
CA VAL A 358 -26.45 4.49 11.28
C VAL A 358 -24.97 4.21 11.09
N LEU A 359 -24.13 4.98 11.79
CA LEU A 359 -22.69 4.81 11.82
C LEU A 359 -22.32 3.65 12.74
N ILE A 360 -21.38 2.83 12.29
CA ILE A 360 -20.74 1.77 13.06
C ILE A 360 -19.23 2.07 13.07
N THR A 361 -18.65 2.06 14.26
CA THR A 361 -17.19 2.19 14.48
C THR A 361 -16.82 1.46 15.78
N ASN A 362 -15.57 1.59 16.22
CA ASN A 362 -15.12 1.05 17.51
C ASN A 362 -15.41 1.99 18.68
N ALA A 363 -15.60 1.41 19.86
CA ALA A 363 -15.75 2.17 21.10
C ALA A 363 -14.44 2.88 21.48
N HIS A 364 -13.27 2.32 21.17
CA HIS A 364 -12.01 3.03 21.39
C HIS A 364 -11.77 4.19 20.40
N VAL A 365 -12.60 4.34 19.35
CA VAL A 365 -12.55 5.49 18.42
C VAL A 365 -13.49 6.59 18.90
N ILE A 366 -14.73 6.25 19.28
CA ILE A 366 -15.74 7.16 19.86
C ILE A 366 -16.34 6.54 21.12
N SER A 367 -16.37 7.28 22.25
CA SER A 367 -17.00 6.80 23.48
C SER A 367 -17.51 7.90 24.43
N GLU A 368 -18.68 7.65 25.06
CA GLU A 368 -19.23 8.42 26.19
C GLU A 368 -18.62 8.02 27.53
N GLU A 369 -17.89 6.90 27.57
CA GLU A 369 -17.25 6.41 28.78
C GLU A 369 -15.90 7.10 29.02
N LYS A 370 -15.66 7.50 30.26
CA LYS A 370 -14.46 8.29 30.61
C LYS A 370 -13.18 7.48 30.40
N LYS A 371 -13.19 6.19 30.75
CA LYS A 371 -12.02 5.31 30.68
C LYS A 371 -11.47 5.22 29.25
N GLU A 372 -12.34 5.12 28.27
CA GLU A 372 -12.01 4.99 26.85
C GLU A 372 -11.51 6.33 26.30
N ARG A 373 -12.09 7.46 26.75
CA ARG A 373 -11.59 8.79 26.40
C ARG A 373 -10.20 9.07 26.96
N ASP A 374 -9.94 8.66 28.19
CA ASP A 374 -8.61 8.75 28.80
C ASP A 374 -7.58 7.89 28.02
N ALA A 375 -8.03 6.87 27.29
CA ALA A 375 -7.23 6.05 26.38
C ALA A 375 -7.16 6.58 24.93
N GLY A 376 -7.79 7.72 24.62
CA GLY A 376 -7.70 8.40 23.33
C GLY A 376 -8.97 8.43 22.48
N ALA A 377 -10.08 7.80 22.92
CA ALA A 377 -11.35 7.86 22.21
C ALA A 377 -11.92 9.29 22.16
N LEU A 378 -12.57 9.65 21.06
CA LEU A 378 -13.29 10.92 20.95
C LEU A 378 -14.60 10.86 21.72
N HIS A 379 -14.97 11.97 22.37
CA HIS A 379 -16.33 12.13 22.85
C HIS A 379 -17.27 12.28 21.63
N PRO A 380 -18.50 11.71 21.61
CA PRO A 380 -19.41 11.83 20.45
C PRO A 380 -19.65 13.27 19.98
N LYS A 381 -19.75 14.21 20.93
CA LYS A 381 -19.91 15.65 20.65
C LYS A 381 -18.69 16.34 20.03
N GLU A 382 -17.52 15.69 20.02
CA GLU A 382 -16.29 16.19 19.40
C GLU A 382 -15.96 15.42 18.11
N ALA A 383 -16.72 14.37 17.78
CA ALA A 383 -16.46 13.51 16.64
C ALA A 383 -17.03 14.14 15.36
N VAL A 384 -16.15 14.39 14.41
CA VAL A 384 -16.47 14.80 13.05
C VAL A 384 -16.36 13.60 12.13
N VAL A 385 -17.42 13.37 11.34
CA VAL A 385 -17.54 12.27 10.40
C VAL A 385 -17.57 12.83 8.97
N THR A 386 -16.73 12.30 8.08
CA THR A 386 -16.65 12.72 6.67
C THR A 386 -16.67 11.51 5.73
N PHE A 387 -17.20 11.67 4.51
CA PHE A 387 -17.29 10.59 3.53
C PHE A 387 -16.56 10.96 2.25
N ALA A 388 -15.41 10.32 2.00
CA ALA A 388 -14.58 10.64 0.82
C ALA A 388 -15.21 10.20 -0.51
N ALA A 389 -16.10 9.21 -0.50
CA ALA A 389 -16.61 8.56 -1.71
C ALA A 389 -18.14 8.48 -1.80
N MET A 390 -18.88 9.16 -0.91
CA MET A 390 -20.33 9.14 -0.92
C MET A 390 -20.89 9.98 -2.08
N ASP A 391 -21.84 9.41 -2.82
CA ASP A 391 -22.40 10.07 -3.99
C ASP A 391 -23.25 11.29 -3.59
N GLY A 392 -23.04 12.42 -4.25
CA GLY A 392 -23.79 13.66 -3.99
C GLY A 392 -23.41 14.37 -2.68
N VAL A 393 -22.34 13.93 -2.01
CA VAL A 393 -21.84 14.52 -0.77
C VAL A 393 -20.42 15.02 -1.01
N SER A 394 -20.14 16.27 -0.61
CA SER A 394 -18.78 16.81 -0.65
C SER A 394 -17.87 16.02 0.30
N PRO A 395 -16.63 15.67 -0.09
CA PRO A 395 -15.67 15.01 0.80
C PRO A 395 -15.38 15.79 2.10
N ASP A 396 -15.56 17.11 2.06
CA ASP A 396 -15.35 18.02 3.18
C ASP A 396 -16.64 18.30 3.97
N LYS A 397 -17.78 17.68 3.59
CA LYS A 397 -19.01 17.81 4.38
C LYS A 397 -18.86 17.07 5.70
N GLU A 398 -19.00 17.82 6.79
CA GLU A 398 -18.98 17.29 8.14
C GLU A 398 -20.36 16.80 8.58
N PHE A 399 -20.35 15.67 9.28
CA PHE A 399 -21.50 15.12 10.00
C PHE A 399 -21.10 14.95 11.47
N GLU A 400 -22.04 15.22 12.36
CA GLU A 400 -21.86 15.05 13.80
C GLU A 400 -22.62 13.81 14.28
N ILE A 401 -22.28 13.32 15.47
CA ILE A 401 -23.05 12.28 16.15
C ILE A 401 -24.27 12.92 16.83
N ARG A 402 -25.48 12.52 16.41
CA ARG A 402 -26.73 12.95 17.05
C ARG A 402 -26.97 12.19 18.35
N ASN A 403 -27.00 10.86 18.27
CA ASN A 403 -27.31 9.96 19.39
C ASN A 403 -26.47 8.70 19.29
N VAL A 404 -25.96 8.21 20.43
CA VAL A 404 -25.42 6.85 20.54
C VAL A 404 -26.59 5.89 20.78
N LEU A 405 -26.71 4.87 19.93
CA LEU A 405 -27.78 3.88 20.02
C LEU A 405 -27.41 2.70 20.90
N CYS A 406 -26.18 2.23 20.81
CA CYS A 406 -25.61 1.19 21.66
C CYS A 406 -24.09 1.18 21.52
N SER A 407 -23.42 0.62 22.52
CA SER A 407 -21.98 0.38 22.52
C SER A 407 -21.63 -0.91 23.26
N SER A 408 -20.44 -1.44 22.99
CA SER A 408 -19.80 -2.53 23.73
C SER A 408 -18.33 -2.15 23.94
N PRO A 409 -17.79 -2.35 25.16
CA PRO A 409 -16.46 -1.87 25.52
C PRO A 409 -15.33 -2.61 24.78
N PRO A 410 -14.10 -2.06 24.76
CA PRO A 410 -12.97 -2.63 24.02
C PRO A 410 -12.56 -4.06 24.39
N ASP A 411 -12.87 -4.51 25.60
CA ASP A 411 -12.58 -5.86 26.08
C ASP A 411 -13.65 -6.90 25.70
N GLU A 412 -14.74 -6.47 25.06
CA GLU A 412 -15.81 -7.32 24.53
C GLU A 412 -15.85 -7.30 22.98
N LEU A 413 -16.75 -6.50 22.40
CA LEU A 413 -16.94 -6.37 20.95
C LEU A 413 -16.40 -5.07 20.38
N ASP A 414 -15.95 -4.15 21.24
CA ASP A 414 -15.35 -2.87 20.86
C ASP A 414 -16.13 -2.14 19.77
N MET A 415 -17.38 -1.84 20.04
CA MET A 415 -18.33 -1.40 19.02
C MET A 415 -19.14 -0.21 19.51
N LEU A 416 -19.40 0.74 18.61
CA LEU A 416 -20.34 1.82 18.81
C LEU A 416 -21.25 1.95 17.59
N VAL A 417 -22.56 2.01 17.82
CA VAL A 417 -23.58 2.37 16.82
C VAL A 417 -24.17 3.73 17.15
N ALA A 418 -24.21 4.63 16.18
CA ALA A 418 -24.71 5.98 16.37
C ALA A 418 -25.50 6.54 15.18
N GLU A 419 -26.43 7.44 15.47
CA GLU A 419 -27.12 8.24 14.48
C GLU A 419 -26.30 9.47 14.09
N LEU A 420 -26.31 9.83 12.82
CA LEU A 420 -25.72 11.08 12.33
C LEU A 420 -26.70 12.27 12.49
N SER A 421 -26.15 13.47 12.58
CA SER A 421 -26.91 14.74 12.64
C SER A 421 -27.82 14.94 11.42
N GLU A 422 -27.38 14.50 10.26
CA GLU A 422 -28.13 14.48 9.01
C GLU A 422 -28.20 13.06 8.44
N PRO A 423 -29.32 12.67 7.81
CA PRO A 423 -29.42 11.36 7.17
C PRO A 423 -28.46 11.25 5.98
N VAL A 424 -27.84 10.09 5.85
CA VAL A 424 -27.06 9.70 4.67
C VAL A 424 -27.79 8.63 3.87
N ALA A 425 -27.58 8.62 2.56
CA ALA A 425 -28.27 7.71 1.65
C ALA A 425 -27.30 7.17 0.57
N PRO A 426 -26.34 6.31 0.94
CA PRO A 426 -25.50 5.65 -0.05
C PRO A 426 -26.37 4.78 -0.98
N LYS A 427 -26.08 4.80 -2.29
CA LYS A 427 -26.88 4.09 -3.30
C LYS A 427 -26.88 2.58 -3.12
N VAL A 428 -25.76 2.02 -2.67
CA VAL A 428 -25.56 0.58 -2.54
C VAL A 428 -25.17 0.24 -1.09
N PRO A 429 -26.12 -0.17 -0.23
CA PRO A 429 -25.80 -0.62 1.12
C PRO A 429 -25.00 -1.92 1.09
N TYR A 430 -24.24 -2.19 2.17
CA TYR A 430 -23.51 -3.44 2.27
C TYR A 430 -24.44 -4.64 2.39
N SER A 431 -24.10 -5.70 1.66
CA SER A 431 -24.65 -7.04 1.91
C SER A 431 -23.84 -7.72 2.99
N LEU A 432 -24.51 -8.41 3.93
CA LEU A 432 -23.85 -9.17 4.97
C LEU A 432 -23.51 -10.58 4.48
N ALA A 433 -22.35 -11.09 4.88
CA ALA A 433 -22.00 -12.48 4.66
C ALA A 433 -22.76 -13.39 5.64
N ALA A 434 -23.32 -14.47 5.10
CA ALA A 434 -24.00 -15.47 5.93
C ALA A 434 -23.02 -16.38 6.70
N ILE A 435 -21.88 -16.66 6.10
CA ILE A 435 -20.90 -17.63 6.57
C ILE A 435 -19.51 -17.00 6.43
N LEU A 436 -18.62 -17.30 7.37
CA LEU A 436 -17.21 -16.93 7.26
C LEU A 436 -16.50 -17.83 6.25
N PRO A 437 -15.59 -17.30 5.42
CA PRO A 437 -14.80 -18.12 4.53
C PRO A 437 -13.87 -19.03 5.34
N ILE A 438 -13.65 -20.25 4.85
CA ILE A 438 -12.73 -21.21 5.48
C ILE A 438 -11.32 -20.62 5.45
N ALA A 439 -10.70 -20.44 6.62
CA ALA A 439 -9.34 -19.94 6.71
C ALA A 439 -8.35 -20.92 6.07
N ASN A 440 -7.66 -20.48 5.01
CA ASN A 440 -6.63 -21.22 4.31
C ASN A 440 -5.66 -20.25 3.57
N SER A 441 -4.71 -20.78 2.80
CA SER A 441 -3.71 -19.95 2.10
C SER A 441 -4.28 -19.02 1.03
N GLU A 442 -5.47 -19.33 0.50
CA GLU A 442 -6.15 -18.58 -0.56
C GLU A 442 -7.32 -17.74 -0.03
N ALA A 443 -7.65 -17.86 1.25
CA ALA A 443 -8.71 -17.08 1.87
C ALA A 443 -8.21 -15.65 2.10
N HIS A 444 -8.87 -14.70 1.45
CA HIS A 444 -8.55 -13.29 1.56
C HIS A 444 -9.72 -12.48 2.11
N VAL A 445 -9.40 -11.48 2.92
CA VAL A 445 -10.32 -10.44 3.35
C VAL A 445 -9.95 -9.13 2.68
N ARG A 446 -10.95 -8.30 2.42
CA ARG A 446 -10.76 -6.95 1.89
C ARG A 446 -11.14 -5.92 2.93
N ILE A 447 -10.36 -4.85 3.03
CA ILE A 447 -10.57 -3.80 4.02
C ILE A 447 -10.65 -2.49 3.26
N ILE A 448 -11.62 -1.65 3.64
CA ILE A 448 -11.72 -0.29 3.14
C ILE A 448 -11.66 0.64 4.35
N GLY A 449 -10.74 1.60 4.35
CA GLY A 449 -10.62 2.50 5.48
C GLY A 449 -9.68 3.67 5.25
N HIS A 450 -9.39 4.37 6.34
CA HIS A 450 -8.55 5.56 6.37
C HIS A 450 -7.27 5.29 7.18
N PRO A 451 -6.33 4.48 6.67
CA PRO A 451 -5.07 4.23 7.37
C PRO A 451 -4.34 5.55 7.66
N SER A 452 -3.81 5.63 8.86
CA SER A 452 -3.21 6.81 9.51
C SER A 452 -4.13 8.03 9.55
N GLY A 453 -5.45 7.85 9.42
CA GLY A 453 -6.43 8.93 9.37
C GLY A 453 -6.41 9.74 8.07
N ARG A 454 -5.75 9.25 7.02
CA ARG A 454 -5.50 9.97 5.77
C ARG A 454 -6.54 9.62 4.69
N GLY A 455 -6.10 9.61 3.43
CA GLY A 455 -6.91 9.24 2.27
C GLY A 455 -7.47 7.84 2.36
N LEU A 456 -8.48 7.59 1.54
CA LEU A 456 -9.16 6.30 1.47
C LEU A 456 -8.21 5.23 0.92
N SER A 457 -8.26 4.03 1.48
CA SER A 457 -7.45 2.90 1.05
C SER A 457 -8.30 1.64 0.94
N LEU A 458 -8.02 0.82 -0.07
CA LEU A 458 -8.54 -0.53 -0.24
C LEU A 458 -7.38 -1.50 -0.14
N SER A 459 -7.48 -2.51 0.73
CA SER A 459 -6.43 -3.51 0.88
C SER A 459 -6.97 -4.94 0.87
N VAL A 460 -6.08 -5.88 0.54
CA VAL A 460 -6.36 -7.32 0.48
C VAL A 460 -5.38 -8.04 1.39
N ASN A 461 -5.90 -8.69 2.42
CA ASN A 461 -5.09 -9.39 3.42
C ASN A 461 -5.46 -10.86 3.44
N GLN A 462 -4.52 -11.74 3.80
CA GLN A 462 -4.83 -13.15 3.99
C GLN A 462 -5.60 -13.37 5.31
N LEU A 463 -6.71 -14.10 5.26
CA LEU A 463 -7.36 -14.64 6.45
C LEU A 463 -6.50 -15.76 7.03
N LEU A 464 -6.11 -15.61 8.29
CA LEU A 464 -5.26 -16.55 9.01
C LEU A 464 -6.10 -17.60 9.74
N ASP A 465 -7.10 -17.15 10.49
CA ASP A 465 -8.00 -18.02 11.25
C ASP A 465 -9.28 -17.26 11.67
N HIS A 466 -10.29 -17.97 12.17
CA HIS A 466 -11.45 -17.36 12.82
C HIS A 466 -12.07 -18.27 13.89
N GLN A 467 -12.56 -17.65 14.97
CA GLN A 467 -13.31 -18.29 16.06
C GLN A 467 -14.20 -17.23 16.69
N SER A 468 -15.53 -17.41 16.64
CA SER A 468 -16.50 -16.42 17.11
C SER A 468 -16.13 -15.89 18.51
N PRO A 469 -16.10 -14.55 18.71
CA PRO A 469 -16.51 -13.51 17.76
C PRO A 469 -15.38 -13.00 16.84
N LYS A 470 -14.19 -13.58 16.88
CA LYS A 470 -12.97 -13.01 16.31
C LYS A 470 -12.57 -13.64 14.97
N LEU A 471 -11.97 -12.82 14.11
CA LEU A 471 -11.29 -13.25 12.90
C LEU A 471 -9.89 -12.66 12.89
N HIS A 472 -8.87 -13.47 12.60
CA HIS A 472 -7.49 -13.03 12.47
C HIS A 472 -7.09 -13.03 11.00
N TYR A 473 -6.54 -11.92 10.53
CA TYR A 473 -5.99 -11.79 9.18
C TYR A 473 -4.64 -11.08 9.24
N ARG A 474 -3.82 -11.24 8.19
CA ARG A 474 -2.49 -10.63 8.18
C ARG A 474 -2.56 -9.12 8.36
N THR A 475 -1.57 -8.62 9.07
CA THR A 475 -1.34 -7.18 9.23
C THR A 475 -0.51 -6.68 8.05
N ALA A 476 -1.10 -5.74 7.31
CA ALA A 476 -0.36 -4.77 6.53
C ALA A 476 -0.51 -3.36 7.13
N THR A 477 -1.11 -3.24 8.32
CA THR A 477 -1.74 -2.00 8.78
C THR A 477 -0.79 -1.14 9.59
N GLU A 478 -0.61 0.07 9.09
CA GLU A 478 -0.32 1.26 9.87
C GLU A 478 -1.56 1.61 10.73
N GLY A 479 -1.42 2.39 11.82
CA GLY A 479 -2.53 2.78 12.70
C GLY A 479 -3.68 3.51 11.96
N GLY A 480 -4.84 3.75 12.57
CA GLY A 480 -5.96 4.51 11.95
C GLY A 480 -6.96 3.69 11.12
N SER A 481 -6.74 2.39 10.95
CA SER A 481 -7.71 1.48 10.32
C SER A 481 -8.86 1.07 11.25
N SER A 482 -8.77 1.36 12.56
CA SER A 482 -9.82 1.02 13.54
C SER A 482 -11.19 1.47 13.07
N GLY A 483 -12.13 0.54 13.05
CA GLY A 483 -13.52 0.75 12.68
C GLY A 483 -13.78 0.53 11.18
N SER A 484 -12.77 0.09 10.43
CA SER A 484 -12.92 -0.25 9.01
C SER A 484 -13.83 -1.47 8.82
N PRO A 485 -14.73 -1.46 7.83
CA PRO A 485 -15.42 -2.66 7.40
C PRO A 485 -14.46 -3.64 6.75
N VAL A 486 -14.64 -4.92 7.08
CA VAL A 486 -13.91 -6.05 6.52
C VAL A 486 -14.88 -6.89 5.68
N PHE A 487 -14.48 -7.23 4.46
CA PHE A 487 -15.30 -7.95 3.49
C PHE A 487 -14.65 -9.28 3.08
N ASN A 488 -15.47 -10.19 2.57
CA ASN A 488 -14.98 -11.37 1.84
C ASN A 488 -14.65 -11.03 0.36
N HIS A 489 -14.29 -12.05 -0.42
CA HIS A 489 -13.96 -11.91 -1.84
C HIS A 489 -15.09 -11.29 -2.70
N GLU A 490 -16.35 -11.41 -2.28
CA GLU A 490 -17.53 -10.92 -3.00
C GLU A 490 -17.96 -9.52 -2.56
N TRP A 491 -17.17 -8.83 -1.73
CA TRP A 491 -17.54 -7.54 -1.13
C TRP A 491 -18.79 -7.60 -0.25
N LYS A 492 -19.01 -8.75 0.41
CA LYS A 492 -19.99 -8.90 1.51
C LYS A 492 -19.29 -8.63 2.83
N LEU A 493 -19.90 -7.79 3.67
CA LEU A 493 -19.39 -7.42 4.98
C LEU A 493 -19.33 -8.66 5.88
N ILE A 494 -18.17 -8.92 6.46
CA ILE A 494 -17.92 -10.01 7.39
C ILE A 494 -17.56 -9.52 8.79
N ALA A 495 -16.85 -8.39 8.95
CA ALA A 495 -16.37 -7.97 10.27
C ALA A 495 -16.16 -6.46 10.40
N LEU A 496 -16.06 -6.00 11.64
CA LEU A 496 -15.54 -4.69 12.05
C LEU A 496 -14.07 -4.87 12.46
N HIS A 497 -13.13 -4.21 11.77
CA HIS A 497 -11.73 -4.23 12.21
C HIS A 497 -11.60 -3.42 13.51
N HIS A 498 -10.98 -4.00 14.54
CA HIS A 498 -10.90 -3.35 15.85
C HIS A 498 -9.48 -3.31 16.44
N ALA A 499 -8.66 -4.32 16.19
CA ALA A 499 -7.34 -4.40 16.78
C ALA A 499 -6.31 -5.01 15.82
N GLY A 500 -5.05 -4.92 16.22
CA GLY A 500 -3.95 -5.63 15.59
C GLY A 500 -2.71 -5.57 16.48
N GLY A 501 -1.77 -6.48 16.24
CA GLY A 501 -0.54 -6.52 17.01
C GLY A 501 0.46 -7.55 16.52
N ASP A 502 1.67 -7.47 17.07
CA ASP A 502 2.77 -8.37 16.70
C ASP A 502 2.74 -9.71 17.42
N ALA A 503 1.99 -9.80 18.52
CA ALA A 503 1.88 -10.98 19.36
C ALA A 503 0.41 -11.27 19.73
N VAL A 504 -0.46 -11.38 18.73
CA VAL A 504 -1.86 -11.76 18.92
C VAL A 504 -1.94 -13.26 19.20
N PRO A 505 -2.62 -13.71 20.27
CA PRO A 505 -2.84 -15.13 20.54
C PRO A 505 -3.48 -15.85 19.35
N ARG A 506 -3.06 -17.07 19.05
CA ARG A 506 -3.71 -17.85 17.98
C ARG A 506 -5.14 -18.23 18.39
N LEU A 507 -6.06 -18.26 17.42
CA LEU A 507 -7.43 -18.72 17.65
C LEU A 507 -7.50 -20.25 17.74
N ASN A 508 -8.69 -20.77 18.06
CA ASN A 508 -8.99 -22.21 18.07
C ASN A 508 -8.09 -23.03 19.00
N ALA A 509 -7.75 -22.43 20.15
CA ALA A 509 -6.88 -23.02 21.18
C ALA A 509 -5.50 -23.46 20.66
N GLN A 510 -5.03 -22.89 19.56
CA GLN A 510 -3.66 -23.14 19.10
C GLN A 510 -2.66 -22.42 20.02
N PRO A 511 -1.52 -23.06 20.36
CA PRO A 511 -0.52 -22.44 21.21
C PRO A 511 0.24 -21.31 20.51
N GLY A 512 0.69 -20.33 21.29
CA GLY A 512 1.56 -19.25 20.83
C GLY A 512 0.82 -18.01 20.33
N THR A 513 1.58 -17.11 19.71
CA THR A 513 1.11 -15.85 19.15
C THR A 513 1.59 -15.68 17.71
N TYR A 514 0.99 -14.75 16.97
CA TYR A 514 1.50 -14.29 15.67
C TYR A 514 1.17 -12.81 15.45
N GLN A 515 1.79 -12.24 14.41
CA GLN A 515 1.39 -10.95 13.88
C GLN A 515 0.02 -11.08 13.21
N ALA A 516 -0.99 -10.35 13.69
CA ALA A 516 -2.29 -10.30 13.04
C ALA A 516 -3.05 -9.02 13.33
N ASN A 517 -3.95 -8.72 12.40
CA ASN A 517 -5.11 -7.90 12.64
C ASN A 517 -6.25 -8.78 13.13
N GLU A 518 -7.10 -8.20 13.98
CA GLU A 518 -8.29 -8.81 14.54
C GLU A 518 -9.52 -8.01 14.10
N GLY A 519 -10.54 -8.74 13.66
CA GLY A 519 -11.87 -8.19 13.38
C GLY A 519 -12.93 -8.91 14.20
N ILE A 520 -13.98 -8.18 14.57
CA ILE A 520 -15.16 -8.72 15.24
C ILE A 520 -16.20 -9.10 14.19
N TRP A 521 -16.64 -10.35 14.22
CA TRP A 521 -17.61 -10.91 13.29
C TRP A 521 -18.90 -10.11 13.32
N ILE A 522 -19.36 -9.67 12.16
CA ILE A 522 -20.54 -8.80 12.06
C ILE A 522 -21.78 -9.45 12.67
N ARG A 523 -21.92 -10.78 12.56
CA ARG A 523 -23.06 -11.49 13.17
C ARG A 523 -23.02 -11.48 14.70
N SER A 524 -21.85 -11.57 15.30
CA SER A 524 -21.72 -11.43 16.77
C SER A 524 -22.14 -10.04 17.25
N ILE A 525 -21.89 -9.00 16.45
CA ILE A 525 -22.38 -7.64 16.71
C ILE A 525 -23.91 -7.59 16.63
N LEU A 526 -24.51 -8.15 15.57
CA LEU A 526 -25.98 -8.20 15.42
C LEU A 526 -26.65 -8.91 16.61
N GLU A 527 -26.17 -10.10 16.95
CA GLU A 527 -26.70 -10.88 18.07
C GLU A 527 -26.57 -10.16 19.42
N ALA A 528 -25.51 -9.36 19.60
CA ALA A 528 -25.33 -8.55 20.79
C ALA A 528 -26.31 -7.37 20.85
N ILE A 529 -26.53 -6.68 19.72
CA ILE A 529 -27.52 -5.59 19.64
C ILE A 529 -28.92 -6.12 19.93
N ASP A 530 -29.29 -7.29 19.39
CA ASP A 530 -30.56 -7.95 19.67
C ASP A 530 -30.74 -8.22 21.16
N ARG A 531 -29.73 -8.80 21.82
CA ARG A 531 -29.77 -9.06 23.27
C ARG A 531 -29.87 -7.77 24.11
N MET A 532 -29.18 -6.71 23.72
CA MET A 532 -29.25 -5.41 24.41
C MET A 532 -30.65 -4.80 24.35
N ARG A 533 -31.42 -5.10 23.28
CA ARG A 533 -32.76 -4.56 23.05
C ARG A 533 -33.88 -5.44 23.61
N GLU A 534 -33.68 -6.76 23.69
CA GLU A 534 -34.60 -7.66 24.38
C GLU A 534 -34.59 -7.48 25.91
N GLY A 535 -33.50 -6.94 26.46
CA GLY A 535 -33.33 -6.65 27.90
C GLY A 535 -33.77 -5.25 28.36
N THR A 536 -34.23 -4.40 27.44
CA THR A 536 -34.82 -3.07 27.70
C THR A 536 -36.30 -3.07 27.38
#